data_AF-A0A5C5YQ94-F1
#
_entry.id   AF-A0A5C5YQ94-F1
#
_cell.length_a   1.000
_cell.length_b   1.000
_cell.length_c   1.000
_cell.angle_alpha   90.00
_cell.angle_beta   90.00
_cell.angle_gamma   90.00
#
_symmetry.space_group_name_H-M   'P 1'
#
loop_
_entity.id
_entity.type
_entity.pdbx_description
1 polymer ?
#
loop_
_entity_poly.entity_id
_entity_poly.type
_entity_poly.pdbx_seq_one_letter_code
_entity_poly.pdbx_strand_id
1 'polypeptide(L)'
;MPGYDCRSAAEFTTMRFIDALTQHPEIPIFGRVEGLEPDTDDIRDWEFDPIDAAVLRESEISDFFVVKAKHVLPGGTIQDCYLDLCLPERISDYAYFLRDGEIEFRYHHECDGDVVCGVPIDCFGVYELFYSRIAPDVGINILRNGLNLSPHRQYIAEDLGYILRDERRFAEAAEAFQIAADGQPSSYFIYGELAGCYDELGDTERAAKYQSLFASHE
;
A
#
# COMPACT_ATOMS: atom_id res chain seq x y z
N MET A 1 14.62 -31.58 18.07
CA MET A 1 13.47 -30.66 18.22
C MET A 1 12.63 -30.82 16.98
N PRO A 2 11.33 -31.11 17.10
CA PRO A 2 10.49 -31.37 15.94
C PRO A 2 10.24 -30.05 15.19
N GLY A 3 10.34 -30.09 13.87
CA GLY A 3 10.05 -28.97 12.99
C GLY A 3 8.60 -28.52 13.18
N TYR A 4 8.42 -27.21 13.24
CA TYR A 4 7.12 -26.59 13.08
C TYR A 4 6.74 -26.74 11.61
N ASP A 5 5.95 -27.77 11.34
CA ASP A 5 5.13 -27.86 10.13
C ASP A 5 4.03 -26.80 10.26
N CYS A 6 4.27 -25.60 9.74
CA CYS A 6 3.24 -24.58 9.57
C CYS A 6 2.40 -24.91 8.33
N ARG A 7 1.72 -26.06 8.34
CA ARG A 7 0.58 -26.34 7.47
C ARG A 7 -0.65 -26.59 8.34
N SER A 8 -1.17 -25.52 8.94
CA SER A 8 -2.53 -25.51 9.45
C SER A 8 -3.18 -24.15 9.18
N ALA A 9 -3.59 -23.95 7.93
CA ALA A 9 -4.58 -22.98 7.49
C ALA A 9 -5.23 -23.60 6.24
N ALA A 10 -6.52 -23.36 6.03
CA ALA A 10 -7.32 -24.02 4.99
C ALA A 10 -6.58 -24.14 3.64
N GLU A 11 -6.56 -25.34 3.05
CA GLU A 11 -6.08 -25.56 1.68
C GLU A 11 -7.01 -24.81 0.72
N PHE A 12 -6.79 -23.50 0.53
CA PHE A 12 -7.28 -22.84 -0.66
C PHE A 12 -6.55 -23.51 -1.83
N THR A 13 -7.31 -24.17 -2.69
CA THR A 13 -6.79 -24.63 -3.98
C THR A 13 -6.45 -23.38 -4.76
N THR A 14 -5.23 -23.31 -5.30
CA THR A 14 -4.78 -22.25 -6.22
C THR A 14 -5.82 -22.11 -7.33
N MET A 15 -6.06 -20.90 -7.80
CA MET A 15 -7.08 -20.69 -8.84
C MET A 15 -6.68 -19.59 -9.81
N ARG A 16 -7.23 -19.67 -11.02
CA ARG A 16 -7.00 -18.64 -12.03
C ARG A 16 -7.46 -17.28 -11.51
N PHE A 17 -6.80 -16.23 -11.97
CA PHE A 17 -7.01 -14.88 -11.46
C PHE A 17 -8.49 -14.47 -11.37
N ILE A 18 -9.28 -14.73 -12.41
CA ILE A 18 -10.71 -14.38 -12.41
C ILE A 18 -11.54 -15.21 -11.42
N ASP A 19 -11.18 -16.47 -11.23
CA ASP A 19 -11.81 -17.34 -10.25
C ASP A 19 -11.47 -16.85 -8.83
N ALA A 20 -10.23 -16.42 -8.58
CA ALA A 20 -9.81 -15.83 -7.31
C ALA A 20 -10.64 -14.60 -6.94
N LEU A 21 -10.80 -13.66 -7.87
CA LEU A 21 -11.54 -12.44 -7.61
C LEU A 21 -13.06 -12.67 -7.44
N THR A 22 -13.63 -13.64 -8.16
CA THR A 22 -15.08 -13.88 -8.16
C THR A 22 -15.54 -14.80 -7.03
N GLN A 23 -14.73 -15.78 -6.64
CA GLN A 23 -15.07 -16.73 -5.57
C GLN A 23 -14.72 -16.20 -4.18
N HIS A 24 -13.73 -15.29 -4.09
CA HIS A 24 -13.27 -14.69 -2.84
C HIS A 24 -13.35 -13.16 -2.84
N PRO A 25 -14.53 -12.57 -3.10
CA PRO A 25 -14.68 -11.11 -3.20
C PRO A 25 -14.45 -10.40 -1.87
N GLU A 26 -14.42 -11.10 -0.73
CA GLU A 26 -14.06 -10.59 0.60
C GLU A 26 -12.55 -10.42 0.79
N ILE A 27 -11.74 -11.26 0.14
CA ILE A 27 -10.29 -11.31 0.34
C ILE A 27 -9.63 -10.07 -0.28
N PRO A 28 -8.74 -9.38 0.47
CA PRO A 28 -8.13 -8.14 0.00
C PRO A 28 -6.81 -8.34 -0.76
N ILE A 29 -6.16 -9.49 -0.61
CA ILE A 29 -4.81 -9.75 -1.14
C ILE A 29 -4.81 -11.10 -1.84
N PHE A 30 -4.21 -11.16 -3.03
CA PHE A 30 -4.01 -12.37 -3.80
C PHE A 30 -2.53 -12.44 -4.19
N GLY A 31 -1.83 -13.50 -3.79
CA GLY A 31 -0.43 -13.72 -4.17
C GLY A 31 -0.35 -14.63 -5.39
N ARG A 32 0.49 -14.29 -6.37
CA ARG A 32 0.77 -15.17 -7.51
C ARG A 32 1.47 -16.43 -7.04
N VAL A 33 1.06 -17.57 -7.59
CA VAL A 33 1.68 -18.87 -7.32
C VAL A 33 2.84 -19.09 -8.27
N GLU A 34 4.04 -19.14 -7.72
CA GLU A 34 5.27 -19.36 -8.48
C GLU A 34 5.37 -20.80 -9.02
N GLY A 35 5.94 -20.95 -10.21
CA GLY A 35 6.21 -22.25 -10.84
C GLY A 35 5.01 -22.97 -11.48
N LEU A 36 3.82 -22.36 -11.46
CA LEU A 36 2.64 -22.80 -12.23
C LEU A 36 2.35 -21.88 -13.42
N GLU A 37 3.36 -21.15 -13.87
CA GLU A 37 3.24 -20.11 -14.88
C GLU A 37 2.86 -20.73 -16.23
N PRO A 38 1.81 -20.23 -16.90
CA PRO A 38 1.48 -20.65 -18.25
C PRO A 38 2.57 -20.18 -19.22
N ASP A 39 2.58 -20.73 -20.44
CA ASP A 39 3.47 -20.28 -21.53
C ASP A 39 3.15 -18.84 -22.03
N THR A 40 2.29 -18.09 -21.32
CA THR A 40 1.81 -16.75 -21.66
C THR A 40 2.13 -15.76 -20.54
N ASP A 41 2.49 -14.53 -20.93
CA ASP A 41 2.63 -13.41 -20.00
C ASP A 41 1.26 -12.78 -19.62
N ASP A 42 0.16 -13.48 -19.94
CA ASP A 42 -1.18 -13.00 -19.66
C ASP A 42 -1.58 -13.37 -18.23
N ILE A 43 -1.64 -12.36 -17.36
CA ILE A 43 -2.03 -12.52 -15.95
C ILE A 43 -3.36 -13.25 -15.75
N ARG A 44 -4.28 -13.21 -16.73
CA ARG A 44 -5.57 -13.91 -16.66
C ARG A 44 -5.41 -15.43 -16.63
N ASP A 45 -4.30 -15.93 -17.17
CA ASP A 45 -3.95 -17.35 -17.17
C ASP A 45 -3.12 -17.74 -15.93
N TRP A 46 -2.66 -16.78 -15.12
CA TRP A 46 -1.88 -17.04 -13.91
C TRP A 46 -2.75 -17.53 -12.76
N GLU A 47 -2.14 -18.30 -11.87
CA GLU A 47 -2.76 -18.80 -10.66
C GLU A 47 -2.42 -17.93 -9.45
N PHE A 48 -3.42 -17.74 -8.59
CA PHE A 48 -3.35 -16.91 -7.40
C PHE A 48 -3.88 -17.65 -6.18
N ASP A 49 -3.23 -17.39 -5.05
CA ASP A 49 -3.65 -17.80 -3.72
C ASP A 49 -4.33 -16.63 -3.00
N PRO A 50 -5.57 -16.79 -2.53
CA PRO A 50 -6.21 -15.82 -1.64
C PRO A 50 -5.48 -15.75 -0.29
N ILE A 51 -5.09 -14.53 0.12
CA ILE A 51 -4.39 -14.28 1.38
C ILE A 51 -5.34 -13.52 2.32
N ASP A 52 -5.84 -14.21 3.34
CA ASP A 52 -6.69 -13.63 4.39
C ASP A 52 -5.84 -12.82 5.39
N ALA A 53 -5.36 -11.66 4.95
CA ALA A 53 -4.62 -10.71 5.76
C ALA A 53 -5.09 -9.28 5.45
N ALA A 54 -5.15 -8.42 6.48
CA ALA A 54 -5.61 -7.05 6.34
C ALA A 54 -4.49 -6.05 5.96
N VAL A 55 -3.24 -6.50 5.94
CA VAL A 55 -2.03 -5.69 5.67
C VAL A 55 -1.12 -6.52 4.77
N LEU A 56 -0.60 -5.89 3.71
CA LEU A 56 0.35 -6.51 2.79
C LEU A 56 1.79 -6.37 3.32
N ARG A 57 2.56 -7.44 3.16
CA ARG A 57 3.94 -7.58 3.65
C ARG A 57 4.73 -8.36 2.61
N GLU A 58 6.06 -8.31 2.72
CA GLU A 58 6.92 -9.21 1.95
C GLU A 58 6.61 -10.69 2.27
N SER A 59 6.75 -11.53 1.26
CA SER A 59 6.49 -12.96 1.34
C SER A 59 7.65 -13.73 0.73
N GLU A 60 7.96 -14.89 1.29
CA GLU A 60 8.90 -15.85 0.71
C GLU A 60 8.27 -16.69 -0.40
N ILE A 61 6.95 -16.59 -0.58
CA ILE A 61 6.15 -17.47 -1.44
C ILE A 61 5.72 -16.77 -2.73
N SER A 62 5.61 -15.44 -2.71
CA SER A 62 5.15 -14.65 -3.84
C SER A 62 5.79 -13.27 -3.80
N ASP A 63 6.31 -12.82 -4.93
CA ASP A 63 6.78 -11.46 -5.16
C ASP A 63 5.70 -10.62 -5.85
N PHE A 64 4.77 -11.23 -6.59
CA PHE A 64 3.70 -10.56 -7.31
C PHE A 64 2.36 -10.69 -6.59
N PHE A 65 1.74 -9.56 -6.28
CA PHE A 65 0.45 -9.49 -5.62
C PHE A 65 -0.57 -8.75 -6.48
N VAL A 66 -1.83 -9.14 -6.35
CA VAL A 66 -2.96 -8.29 -6.70
C VAL A 66 -3.73 -7.97 -5.43
N VAL A 67 -3.97 -6.68 -5.19
CA VAL A 67 -4.69 -6.21 -4.00
C VAL A 67 -5.96 -5.47 -4.38
N LYS A 68 -6.94 -5.47 -3.49
CA LYS A 68 -8.08 -4.57 -3.60
C LYS A 68 -7.61 -3.12 -3.63
N ALA A 69 -8.26 -2.34 -4.48
CA ALA A 69 -8.00 -0.92 -4.68
C ALA A 69 -9.32 -0.16 -4.88
N LYS A 70 -9.20 1.17 -4.94
CA LYS A 70 -10.29 2.10 -5.18
C LYS A 70 -9.97 2.92 -6.43
N HIS A 71 -10.88 2.91 -7.38
CA HIS A 71 -10.84 3.80 -8.53
C HIS A 71 -11.65 5.05 -8.23
N VAL A 72 -10.96 6.18 -8.05
CA VAL A 72 -11.56 7.49 -7.80
C VAL A 72 -11.69 8.21 -9.15
N LEU A 73 -12.90 8.21 -9.70
CA LEU A 73 -13.20 8.86 -10.97
C LEU A 73 -13.09 10.39 -10.87
N PRO A 74 -12.88 11.12 -12.00
CA PRO A 74 -12.76 12.59 -12.00
C PRO A 74 -13.91 13.34 -11.32
N GLY A 75 -15.11 12.75 -11.29
CA GLY A 75 -16.27 13.31 -10.59
C GLY A 75 -16.35 13.00 -9.09
N GLY A 76 -15.32 12.37 -8.50
CA GLY A 76 -15.26 11.94 -7.09
C GLY A 76 -16.05 10.67 -6.78
N THR A 77 -16.60 9.99 -7.80
CA THR A 77 -17.24 8.68 -7.61
C THR A 77 -16.18 7.63 -7.38
N ILE A 78 -16.35 6.82 -6.35
CA ILE A 78 -15.40 5.77 -5.96
C ILE A 78 -15.99 4.42 -6.35
N GLN A 79 -15.19 3.61 -7.02
CA GLN A 79 -15.52 2.24 -7.44
C GLN A 79 -14.47 1.27 -6.94
N ASP A 80 -14.86 0.01 -6.74
CA ASP A 80 -13.91 -1.04 -6.41
C ASP A 80 -13.16 -1.47 -7.67
N CYS A 81 -11.85 -1.66 -7.51
CA CYS A 81 -10.97 -2.23 -8.52
C CYS A 81 -9.87 -3.02 -7.81
N TYR A 82 -8.86 -3.44 -8.57
CA TYR A 82 -7.66 -4.07 -8.03
C TYR A 82 -6.42 -3.42 -8.64
N LEU A 83 -5.28 -3.64 -8.01
CA LEU A 83 -3.99 -3.08 -8.40
C LEU A 83 -2.94 -4.18 -8.23
N ASP A 84 -2.02 -4.32 -9.19
CA ASP A 84 -0.85 -5.18 -9.00
C ASP A 84 0.23 -4.49 -8.13
N LEU A 85 1.01 -5.32 -7.46
CA LEU A 85 2.17 -4.87 -6.72
C LEU A 85 3.25 -5.95 -6.70
N CYS A 86 4.43 -5.63 -7.19
CA CYS A 86 5.62 -6.47 -7.08
C CYS A 86 6.46 -6.03 -5.87
N LEU A 87 6.74 -6.96 -4.97
CA LEU A 87 7.60 -6.81 -3.80
C LEU A 87 8.82 -7.72 -3.93
N PRO A 88 10.04 -7.25 -3.58
CA PRO A 88 10.35 -5.99 -2.91
C PRO A 88 10.59 -4.79 -3.85
N GLU A 89 10.41 -4.93 -5.17
CA GLU A 89 10.75 -3.91 -6.18
C GLU A 89 9.85 -2.66 -6.13
N ARG A 90 8.69 -2.74 -5.48
CA ARG A 90 7.71 -1.65 -5.31
C ARG A 90 7.16 -1.16 -6.64
N ILE A 91 6.94 -2.08 -7.56
CA ILE A 91 6.41 -1.79 -8.90
C ILE A 91 4.91 -2.06 -8.89
N SER A 92 4.15 -1.11 -9.40
CA SER A 92 2.72 -1.24 -9.66
C SER A 92 2.46 -0.65 -11.04
N ASP A 93 1.94 -1.46 -11.96
CA ASP A 93 1.77 -1.10 -13.36
C ASP A 93 0.29 -1.03 -13.72
N TYR A 94 -0.50 -2.03 -13.34
CA TYR A 94 -1.85 -2.24 -13.85
C TYR A 94 -2.92 -2.15 -12.78
N ALA A 95 -4.04 -1.52 -13.15
CA ALA A 95 -5.30 -1.62 -12.45
C ALA A 95 -6.23 -2.61 -13.17
N TYR A 96 -6.93 -3.43 -12.40
CA TYR A 96 -7.86 -4.45 -12.88
C TYR A 96 -9.29 -4.13 -12.47
N PHE A 97 -10.22 -4.35 -13.40
CA PHE A 97 -11.64 -4.04 -13.26
C PHE A 97 -12.44 -5.29 -13.61
N LEU A 98 -13.16 -5.82 -12.63
CA LEU A 98 -14.09 -6.92 -12.85
C LEU A 98 -15.42 -6.35 -13.35
N ARG A 99 -15.79 -6.65 -14.59
CA ARG A 99 -17.05 -6.20 -15.21
C ARG A 99 -17.75 -7.37 -15.86
N ASP A 100 -18.99 -7.63 -15.45
CA ASP A 100 -19.84 -8.69 -16.01
C ASP A 100 -19.16 -10.08 -16.07
N GLY A 101 -18.27 -10.38 -15.11
CA GLY A 101 -17.52 -11.64 -15.05
C GLY A 101 -16.31 -11.72 -15.98
N GLU A 102 -15.84 -10.59 -16.50
CA GLU A 102 -14.62 -10.44 -17.29
C GLU A 102 -13.65 -9.48 -16.58
N ILE A 103 -12.34 -9.68 -16.79
CA ILE A 103 -11.30 -8.78 -16.28
C ILE A 103 -10.84 -7.87 -17.41
N GLU A 104 -11.07 -6.57 -17.23
CA GLU A 104 -10.41 -5.51 -17.99
C GLU A 104 -9.22 -4.99 -17.19
N PHE A 105 -8.11 -4.67 -17.86
CA PHE A 105 -6.96 -4.04 -17.22
C PHE A 105 -6.35 -2.97 -18.11
N ARG A 106 -5.64 -2.03 -17.48
CA ARG A 106 -4.88 -0.96 -18.13
C ARG A 106 -3.84 -0.43 -17.16
N TYR A 107 -2.84 0.29 -17.68
CA TYR A 107 -1.88 0.91 -16.80
C TYR A 107 -2.59 1.89 -15.85
N HIS A 108 -2.27 1.83 -14.56
CA HIS A 108 -2.98 2.63 -13.57
C HIS A 108 -2.83 4.15 -13.81
N HIS A 109 -1.73 4.59 -14.43
CA HIS A 109 -1.50 5.98 -14.84
C HIS A 109 -2.28 6.40 -16.11
N GLU A 110 -2.86 5.45 -16.83
CA GLU A 110 -3.76 5.69 -17.98
C GLU A 110 -5.24 5.66 -17.57
N CYS A 111 -5.55 5.35 -16.31
CA CYS A 111 -6.92 5.40 -15.79
C CYS A 111 -7.43 6.85 -15.73
N ASP A 112 -8.70 7.06 -16.08
CA ASP A 112 -9.36 8.33 -15.80
C ASP A 112 -9.51 8.51 -14.28
N GLY A 113 -8.88 9.53 -13.71
CA GLY A 113 -8.88 9.76 -12.26
C GLY A 113 -7.72 9.07 -11.55
N ASP A 114 -7.89 8.74 -10.28
CA ASP A 114 -6.83 8.16 -9.44
C ASP A 114 -7.15 6.70 -9.08
N VAL A 115 -6.13 5.85 -9.00
CA VAL A 115 -6.24 4.50 -8.44
C VAL A 115 -5.51 4.47 -7.11
N VAL A 116 -6.22 4.10 -6.04
CA VAL A 116 -5.73 4.12 -4.67
C VAL A 116 -5.67 2.69 -4.14
N CYS A 117 -4.49 2.24 -3.72
CA CYS A 117 -4.30 0.96 -3.06
C CYS A 117 -5.21 0.85 -1.84
N GLY A 118 -5.99 -0.24 -1.77
CA GLY A 118 -6.99 -0.49 -0.74
C GLY A 118 -6.46 -1.24 0.47
N VAL A 119 -5.18 -1.63 0.45
CA VAL A 119 -4.55 -2.47 1.46
C VAL A 119 -3.29 -1.77 1.98
N PRO A 120 -3.18 -1.51 3.30
CA PRO A 120 -1.97 -0.95 3.87
C PRO A 120 -0.76 -1.87 3.64
N ILE A 121 0.42 -1.27 3.41
CA ILE A 121 1.67 -1.99 3.17
C ILE A 121 2.61 -1.71 4.34
N ASP A 122 3.15 -2.76 4.98
CA ASP A 122 3.94 -2.62 6.21
C ASP A 122 5.40 -3.07 6.11
N CYS A 123 5.94 -3.12 4.90
CA CYS A 123 7.36 -3.40 4.63
C CYS A 123 8.12 -2.20 4.04
N PHE A 124 7.43 -1.20 3.47
CA PHE A 124 8.03 0.02 2.93
C PHE A 124 6.99 1.14 2.76
N GLY A 125 7.46 2.38 2.56
CA GLY A 125 6.63 3.51 2.17
C GLY A 125 6.58 3.72 0.65
N VAL A 126 5.37 3.94 0.13
CA VAL A 126 5.04 4.31 -1.26
C VAL A 126 3.74 5.15 -1.30
N TYR A 127 3.77 6.34 -0.71
CA TYR A 127 2.56 7.16 -0.53
C TYR A 127 1.80 7.45 -1.83
N GLU A 128 2.47 7.45 -3.00
CA GLU A 128 1.85 7.64 -4.30
C GLU A 128 0.76 6.62 -4.62
N LEU A 129 0.87 5.38 -4.12
CA LEU A 129 -0.17 4.37 -4.30
C LEU A 129 -1.43 4.67 -3.49
N PHE A 130 -1.31 5.49 -2.44
CA PHE A 130 -2.43 5.84 -1.57
C PHE A 130 -2.96 7.24 -1.84
N TYR A 131 -2.22 8.09 -2.56
CA TYR A 131 -2.59 9.49 -2.72
C TYR A 131 -3.52 9.71 -3.92
N SER A 132 -4.79 10.01 -3.64
CA SER A 132 -5.70 10.61 -4.62
C SER A 132 -5.74 12.12 -4.45
N ARG A 133 -5.52 12.86 -5.53
CA ARG A 133 -5.71 14.33 -5.56
C ARG A 133 -7.19 14.71 -5.65
N ILE A 134 -8.04 13.78 -6.09
CA ILE A 134 -9.49 13.95 -6.18
C ILE A 134 -10.16 13.71 -4.82
N ALA A 135 -9.75 12.66 -4.11
CA ALA A 135 -10.33 12.23 -2.84
C ALA A 135 -9.26 11.74 -1.85
N PRO A 136 -8.43 12.65 -1.28
CA PRO A 136 -7.29 12.29 -0.44
C PRO A 136 -7.69 11.49 0.81
N ASP A 137 -8.89 11.73 1.35
CA ASP A 137 -9.40 11.01 2.51
C ASP A 137 -9.55 9.49 2.28
N VAL A 138 -9.63 9.01 1.03
CA VAL A 138 -9.67 7.57 0.73
C VAL A 138 -8.38 6.89 1.21
N GLY A 139 -7.22 7.36 0.74
CA GLY A 139 -5.92 6.85 1.14
C GLY A 139 -5.62 7.09 2.62
N ILE A 140 -5.92 8.29 3.12
CA ILE A 140 -5.71 8.63 4.54
C ILE A 140 -6.45 7.66 5.46
N ASN A 141 -7.70 7.30 5.14
CA ASN A 141 -8.47 6.37 5.97
C ASN A 141 -7.93 4.93 5.89
N ILE A 142 -7.46 4.51 4.72
CA ILE A 142 -6.81 3.19 4.53
C ILE A 142 -5.56 3.10 5.40
N LEU A 143 -4.68 4.10 5.32
CA LEU A 143 -3.43 4.14 6.09
C LEU A 143 -3.69 4.26 7.60
N ARG A 144 -4.67 5.08 8.03
CA ARG A 144 -5.08 5.15 9.45
C ARG A 144 -5.55 3.81 10.00
N ASN A 145 -6.29 3.04 9.20
CA ASN A 145 -6.68 1.69 9.58
C ASN A 145 -5.43 0.81 9.70
N GLY A 146 -4.53 0.87 8.71
CA GLY A 146 -3.24 0.17 8.72
C GLY A 146 -2.41 0.41 9.98
N LEU A 147 -2.35 1.65 10.47
CA LEU A 147 -1.65 1.99 11.72
C LEU A 147 -2.18 1.26 12.96
N ASN A 148 -3.44 0.80 12.96
CA ASN A 148 -4.02 0.04 14.05
C ASN A 148 -3.83 -1.47 13.90
N LEU A 149 -3.57 -1.95 12.68
CA LEU A 149 -3.51 -3.36 12.33
C LEU A 149 -2.07 -3.89 12.28
N SER A 150 -1.12 -3.04 11.89
CA SER A 150 0.27 -3.44 11.68
C SER A 150 1.15 -3.24 12.93
N PRO A 151 2.08 -4.17 13.23
CA PRO A 151 3.20 -3.93 14.13
C PRO A 151 4.32 -3.07 13.51
N HIS A 152 4.43 -2.98 12.19
CA HIS A 152 5.43 -2.18 11.47
C HIS A 152 4.85 -0.82 11.04
N ARG A 153 4.35 -0.10 12.05
CA ARG A 153 3.58 1.14 11.88
C ARG A 153 4.40 2.26 11.21
N GLN A 154 5.72 2.22 11.29
CA GLN A 154 6.60 3.25 10.78
C GLN A 154 6.48 3.47 9.27
N TYR A 155 6.32 2.40 8.49
CA TYR A 155 6.21 2.50 7.02
C TYR A 155 4.86 3.10 6.59
N ILE A 156 3.78 2.63 7.22
CA ILE A 156 2.43 3.17 7.01
C ILE A 156 2.35 4.63 7.48
N ALA A 157 3.03 4.97 8.58
CA ALA A 157 3.04 6.33 9.11
C ALA A 157 3.82 7.29 8.23
N GLU A 158 4.89 6.84 7.58
CA GLU A 158 5.59 7.61 6.57
C GLU A 158 4.67 7.96 5.39
N ASP A 159 3.96 6.99 4.82
CA ASP A 159 3.03 7.24 3.73
C ASP A 159 1.90 8.19 4.12
N LEU A 160 1.36 8.00 5.33
CA LEU A 160 0.34 8.88 5.86
C LEU A 160 0.87 10.31 6.04
N GLY A 161 2.11 10.46 6.51
CA GLY A 161 2.76 11.75 6.71
C GLY A 161 2.89 12.54 5.42
N TYR A 162 3.35 11.90 4.34
CA TYR A 162 3.51 12.57 3.04
C TYR A 162 2.17 13.07 2.49
N ILE A 163 1.11 12.25 2.52
CA ILE A 163 -0.22 12.66 2.06
C ILE A 163 -0.77 13.82 2.90
N LEU A 164 -0.66 13.73 4.23
CA LEU A 164 -1.14 14.79 5.12
C LEU A 164 -0.38 16.11 4.92
N ARG A 165 0.94 16.03 4.67
CA ARG A 165 1.76 17.22 4.36
C ARG A 165 1.31 17.87 3.06
N ASP A 166 1.10 17.08 2.01
CA ASP A 166 0.66 17.60 0.70
C ASP A 166 -0.73 18.24 0.77
N GLU A 167 -1.60 17.70 1.63
CA GLU A 167 -2.90 18.27 1.99
C GLU A 167 -2.83 19.41 3.03
N ARG A 168 -1.62 19.86 3.39
CA ARG A 168 -1.34 20.94 4.37
C ARG A 168 -1.91 20.71 5.77
N ARG A 169 -2.13 19.45 6.14
CA ARG A 169 -2.58 19.01 7.47
C ARG A 169 -1.38 18.81 8.39
N PHE A 170 -0.57 19.86 8.54
CA PHE A 170 0.78 19.79 9.13
C PHE A 170 0.84 19.23 10.55
N ALA A 171 -0.19 19.47 11.38
CA ALA A 171 -0.26 18.90 12.72
C ALA A 171 -0.34 17.36 12.68
N GLU A 172 -1.23 16.83 11.85
CA GLU A 172 -1.42 15.38 11.68
C GLU A 172 -0.23 14.76 10.94
N ALA A 173 0.34 15.47 9.96
CA ALA A 173 1.56 15.06 9.27
C ALA A 173 2.74 14.92 10.23
N ALA A 174 2.92 15.89 11.14
CA ALA A 174 3.96 15.84 12.17
C ALA A 174 3.77 14.64 13.12
N GLU A 175 2.54 14.31 13.50
CA GLU A 175 2.26 13.11 14.30
C GLU A 175 2.61 11.81 13.55
N ALA A 176 2.27 11.72 12.26
CA ALA A 176 2.57 10.56 11.44
C ALA A 176 4.08 10.40 11.21
N PHE A 177 4.78 11.46 10.81
CA PHE A 177 6.23 11.41 10.66
C PHE A 177 6.97 11.16 11.98
N GLN A 178 6.40 11.56 13.12
CA GLN A 178 6.98 11.24 14.42
C GLN A 178 6.94 9.73 14.68
N ILE A 179 5.82 9.06 14.36
CA ILE A 179 5.72 7.59 14.44
C ILE A 179 6.77 6.93 13.54
N ALA A 180 6.95 7.45 12.32
CA ALA A 180 7.97 6.95 11.39
C ALA A 180 9.40 7.13 11.95
N ALA A 181 9.71 8.31 12.50
CA ALA A 181 11.00 8.61 13.12
C ALA A 181 11.31 7.75 14.36
N ASP A 182 10.29 7.46 15.17
CA ASP A 182 10.45 6.65 16.39
C ASP A 182 10.64 5.16 16.08
N GLY A 183 10.11 4.67 14.94
CA GLY A 183 10.09 3.26 14.54
C GLY A 183 11.22 2.82 13.61
N GLN A 184 12.35 3.54 13.60
CA GLN A 184 13.41 3.44 12.61
C GLN A 184 12.94 3.95 11.23
N PRO A 185 13.19 5.23 10.91
CA PRO A 185 12.71 5.83 9.66
C PRO A 185 13.38 5.16 8.46
N SER A 186 12.67 5.05 7.35
CA SER A 186 13.19 4.50 6.09
C SER A 186 14.36 5.32 5.54
N SER A 187 14.38 6.62 5.85
CA SER A 187 15.40 7.57 5.42
C SER A 187 15.52 8.75 6.40
N TYR A 188 16.69 9.37 6.44
CA TYR A 188 16.94 10.59 7.22
C TYR A 188 16.08 11.78 6.76
N PHE A 189 15.54 11.75 5.53
CA PHE A 189 14.60 12.76 5.03
C PHE A 189 13.37 12.97 5.91
N ILE A 190 12.93 11.93 6.65
CA ILE A 190 11.81 12.04 7.60
C ILE A 190 12.04 13.11 8.67
N TYR A 191 13.29 13.36 9.07
CA TYR A 191 13.61 14.47 9.98
C TYR A 191 13.44 15.84 9.32
N GLY A 192 13.76 15.96 8.03
CA GLY A 192 13.48 17.17 7.25
C GLY A 192 11.98 17.42 7.10
N GLU A 193 11.20 16.37 6.86
CA GLU A 193 9.73 16.46 6.79
C GLU A 193 9.11 16.90 8.13
N LEU A 194 9.60 16.36 9.26
CA LEU A 194 9.21 16.81 10.59
C LEU A 194 9.56 18.27 10.82
N ALA A 195 10.78 18.69 10.46
CA ALA A 195 11.22 20.07 10.62
C ALA A 195 10.30 21.03 9.84
N GLY A 196 10.03 20.72 8.57
CA GLY A 196 9.12 21.50 7.73
C GLY A 196 7.69 21.57 8.28
N CYS A 197 7.16 20.44 8.78
CA CYS A 197 5.83 20.46 9.41
C CYS A 197 5.80 21.34 10.67
N TYR A 198 6.82 21.29 11.53
CA TYR A 198 6.88 22.14 12.73
C TYR A 198 7.09 23.62 12.39
N ASP A 199 7.85 23.95 11.33
CA ASP A 199 7.99 25.32 10.84
C ASP A 199 6.66 25.90 10.38
N GLU A 200 5.87 25.14 9.60
CA GLU A 200 4.52 25.55 9.18
C GLU A 200 3.56 25.72 10.37
N LEU A 201 3.77 24.98 11.45
CA LEU A 201 3.01 25.12 12.71
C LEU A 201 3.53 26.27 13.60
N GLY A 202 4.65 26.90 13.25
CA GLY A 202 5.31 27.94 14.05
C GLY A 202 6.02 27.42 15.30
N ASP A 203 6.23 26.10 15.43
CA ASP A 203 6.99 25.47 16.51
C ASP A 203 8.48 25.48 16.19
N THR A 204 9.09 26.67 16.31
CA THR A 204 10.50 26.90 15.96
C THR A 204 11.48 26.05 16.77
N GLU A 205 11.10 25.63 17.98
CA GLU A 205 11.97 24.80 18.83
C GLU A 205 12.06 23.38 18.25
N ARG A 206 10.92 22.75 17.97
CA ARG A 206 10.90 21.41 17.38
C ARG A 206 11.43 21.42 15.95
N ALA A 207 11.12 22.45 15.18
CA ALA A 207 11.67 22.59 13.83
C ALA A 207 13.20 22.61 13.85
N ALA A 208 13.82 23.47 14.68
CA ALA A 208 15.28 23.54 14.81
C ALA A 208 15.90 22.22 15.29
N LYS A 209 15.24 21.52 16.23
CA LYS A 209 15.66 20.19 16.69
C LYS A 209 15.72 19.19 15.54
N TYR A 210 14.64 19.05 14.76
CA TYR A 210 14.59 18.08 13.66
C TYR A 210 15.45 18.49 12.47
N GLN A 211 15.59 19.78 12.20
CA GLN A 211 16.54 20.29 11.20
C GLN A 211 17.98 19.91 11.54
N SER A 212 18.36 19.96 12.82
CA SER A 212 19.70 19.55 13.27
C SER A 212 19.93 18.05 13.09
N LEU A 213 18.91 17.22 13.34
CA LEU A 213 18.96 15.77 13.10
C LEU A 213 19.03 15.44 11.61
N PHE A 214 18.32 16.19 10.77
CA PHE A 214 18.40 16.05 9.32
C PHE A 214 19.81 16.36 8.81
N ALA A 215 20.37 17.51 9.20
CA ALA A 215 21.69 17.96 8.77
C ALA A 215 22.86 17.08 9.29
N SER A 216 22.66 16.27 10.33
CA SER A 216 23.71 15.36 10.82
C SER A 216 23.89 14.09 9.97
N HIS A 217 23.05 13.90 8.95
CA HIS A 217 23.04 12.73 8.07
C HIS A 217 23.33 13.08 6.59
N GLU A 218 23.61 14.35 6.29
CA GLU A 218 24.06 14.87 4.99
C GLU A 218 25.59 14.80 4.85
#